data_AF-A0A1D5RM52-F1
#
_entry.id   AF-A0A1D5RM52-F1
#
_cell.length_a   1.000
_cell.length_b   1.000
_cell.length_c   1.000
_cell.angle_alpha   90.00
_cell.angle_beta   90.00
_cell.angle_gamma   90.00
#
_symmetry.space_group_name_H-M   'P 1'
#
loop_
_entity.id
_entity.type
_entity.pdbx_description
1 polymer ?
#
loop_
_entity_poly.entity_id
_entity_poly.type
_entity_poly.pdbx_seq_one_letter_code
_entity_poly.pdbx_strand_id
1 'polypeptide(L)' 'MDPGTDSAPLAGLVWSSASAPPPPGFSAITCTVEGGTASFGRGFAQKAGYFLCLSTLGIPERPLCPRRNACV' A
#
# COMPACT_ATOMS: atom_id res chain seq x y z
N MET A 1 -15.54 -3.70 -22.25
CA MET A 1 -14.54 -2.63 -22.07
C MET A 1 -13.72 -3.04 -20.85
N ASP A 2 -13.04 -4.19 -20.89
CA ASP A 2 -11.71 -4.50 -21.47
C ASP A 2 -10.73 -4.71 -20.28
N PRO A 3 -9.84 -5.72 -20.33
CA PRO A 3 -9.90 -6.99 -19.62
C PRO A 3 -9.02 -6.90 -18.35
N GLY A 4 -8.79 -8.05 -17.70
CA GLY A 4 -8.01 -8.16 -16.46
C GLY A 4 -6.96 -7.08 -16.27
N THR A 5 -7.16 -6.25 -15.26
CA THR A 5 -6.06 -5.53 -14.66
C THR A 5 -4.99 -6.58 -14.40
N ASP A 6 -3.83 -6.39 -14.99
CA ASP A 6 -2.55 -6.95 -14.58
C ASP A 6 -2.26 -6.44 -13.16
N SER A 7 -3.18 -6.72 -12.23
CA SER A 7 -3.13 -6.34 -10.85
C SER A 7 -2.11 -7.28 -10.26
N ALA A 8 -0.86 -6.85 -10.33
CA ALA A 8 0.22 -7.56 -9.70
C ALA A 8 -0.22 -7.94 -8.28
N PRO A 9 0.02 -9.20 -7.86
CA PRO A 9 -0.53 -9.70 -6.62
C PRO A 9 -0.10 -8.83 -5.45
N LEU A 10 -0.96 -8.70 -4.43
CA LEU A 10 -0.59 -7.98 -3.22
C LEU A 10 0.63 -8.66 -2.58
N ALA A 11 1.70 -7.89 -2.43
CA ALA A 11 2.95 -8.34 -1.81
C ALA A 11 2.94 -8.11 -0.30
N GLY A 12 2.18 -7.11 0.17
CA GLY A 12 2.11 -6.78 1.58
C GLY A 12 0.97 -5.82 1.92
N LEU A 13 0.57 -5.86 3.19
CA LEU A 13 -0.44 -4.99 3.80
C LEU A 13 0.06 -4.54 5.17
N VAL A 14 -0.08 -3.25 5.46
CA VAL A 14 0.32 -2.66 6.73
C VAL A 14 -0.73 -1.64 7.18
N TRP A 15 -0.83 -1.43 8.50
CA TRP A 15 -1.57 -0.30 9.05
C TRP A 15 -0.63 0.87 9.27
N SER A 16 -1.04 2.06 8.84
CA SER A 16 -0.32 3.31 9.09
C SER A 16 -1.21 4.32 9.77
N SER A 17 -0.62 5.16 10.62
CA SER A 17 -1.31 6.32 11.19
C SER A 17 -1.59 7.33 10.09
N ALA A 18 -2.80 7.89 10.08
CA ALA A 18 -3.22 8.99 9.21
C ALA A 18 -2.37 10.26 9.40
N SER A 19 -1.64 10.37 10.52
CA SER A 19 -0.72 11.47 10.79
C SER A 19 0.69 11.27 10.20
N ALA A 20 0.97 10.13 9.59
CA ALA A 20 2.28 9.78 9.05
C ALA A 20 2.18 9.44 7.55
N PRO A 21 3.20 9.74 6.75
CA PRO A 21 3.25 9.31 5.35
C PRO A 21 3.25 7.77 5.26
N PRO A 22 2.77 7.20 4.15
CA PRO A 22 2.85 5.76 3.92
C PRO A 22 4.30 5.24 4.03
N PRO A 23 4.52 4.03 4.57
CA PRO A 23 5.84 3.41 4.57
C PRO A 23 6.42 3.30 3.15
N PRO A 24 7.75 3.38 2.98
CA PRO A 24 8.38 3.27 1.66
C PRO A 24 7.94 2.01 0.90
N GLY A 25 7.50 2.18 -0.35
CA GLY A 25 7.02 1.07 -1.19
C GLY A 25 5.57 0.66 -0.95
N PHE A 26 4.85 1.35 -0.07
CA PHE A 26 3.42 1.15 0.15
C PHE A 26 2.60 2.37 -0.29
N SER A 27 1.41 2.11 -0.82
CA SER A 27 0.42 3.12 -1.19
C SER A 27 -0.76 3.07 -0.24
N ALA A 28 -1.27 4.24 0.15
CA ALA A 28 -2.42 4.37 1.05
C ALA A 28 -3.74 4.08 0.32
N ILE A 29 -4.63 3.33 0.96
CA ILE A 29 -6.06 3.34 0.60
C ILE A 29 -6.73 4.46 1.39
N THR A 30 -7.10 5.54 0.70
CA THR A 30 -7.66 6.75 1.34
C THR A 30 -9.17 6.86 1.22
N CYS A 31 -9.77 6.22 0.23
CA CYS A 31 -11.20 6.23 -0.03
C CYS A 31 -11.79 4.81 -0.17
N THR A 32 -13.03 4.64 0.26
CA THR A 32 -13.82 3.44 -0.03
C THR A 32 -14.38 3.53 -1.44
N VAL A 33 -14.87 2.41 -1.97
CA VAL A 33 -15.45 2.35 -3.32
C VAL A 33 -16.67 3.26 -3.44
N GLU A 34 -17.39 3.49 -2.35
CA GLU A 34 -18.55 4.37 -2.22
C GLU A 34 -18.16 5.85 -2.05
N GLY A 35 -16.86 6.17 -2.05
CA GLY A 35 -16.34 7.53 -1.91
C GLY A 35 -16.20 8.03 -0.47
N GLY A 36 -16.40 7.19 0.53
CA GLY A 36 -16.17 7.52 1.94
C GLY A 36 -14.68 7.49 2.30
N THR A 37 -14.31 8.01 3.47
CA THR A 37 -12.92 7.91 3.96
C THR A 37 -12.59 6.48 4.38
N ALA A 38 -11.50 5.91 3.85
CA ALA A 38 -11.03 4.57 4.20
C ALA A 38 -10.15 4.56 5.47
N SER A 39 -10.62 5.20 6.54
CA SER A 39 -9.95 5.18 7.85
C SER A 39 -10.69 4.29 8.83
N PHE A 40 -9.96 3.52 9.63
CA PHE A 40 -10.55 2.75 10.71
C PHE A 40 -10.99 3.67 11.84
N GLY A 41 -12.30 3.64 12.12
CA GLY A 41 -12.90 4.27 13.27
C GLY A 41 -12.54 3.55 14.58
N ARG A 42 -13.04 4.07 15.70
CA ARG A 42 -12.85 3.49 17.02
C ARG A 42 -13.67 2.19 17.11
N GLY A 43 -13.03 1.01 17.04
CA GLY A 43 -13.77 -0.25 17.12
C GLY A 43 -12.98 -1.54 16.86
N PHE A 44 -11.84 -1.48 16.15
CA PHE A 44 -11.02 -2.67 15.83
C PHE A 44 -9.83 -2.87 16.79
N ALA A 45 -10.02 -2.68 18.09
CA ALA A 45 -8.92 -2.74 19.08
C ALA A 45 -7.71 -1.83 18.76
N GLN A 46 -7.89 -0.85 17.87
CA GLN A 46 -6.89 0.11 17.41
C GLN A 46 -7.40 1.53 17.69
N LYS A 47 -6.46 2.46 17.91
CA LYS A 47 -6.75 3.89 18.02
C LYS A 47 -7.32 4.37 16.69
N ALA A 48 -8.33 5.26 16.72
CA ALA A 48 -8.87 5.84 15.50
C ALA A 48 -7.79 6.62 14.73
N GLY A 49 -7.94 6.72 13.41
CA GLY A 49 -7.00 7.45 12.56
C GLY A 49 -5.86 6.59 12.02
N TYR A 50 -6.15 5.31 11.75
CA TYR A 50 -5.26 4.44 10.97
C TYR A 50 -5.92 4.10 9.64
N PHE A 51 -5.12 3.89 8.63
CA PHE A 51 -5.54 3.47 7.29
C PHE A 51 -4.71 2.28 6.83
N LEU A 52 -5.18 1.61 5.78
CA LEU A 52 -4.49 0.47 5.19
C LEU A 52 -3.54 0.96 4.09
N CYS A 53 -2.27 0.57 4.15
CA CYS A 53 -1.36 0.71 3.03
C CYS A 53 -1.09 -0.65 2.40
N LEU A 54 -0.99 -0.69 1.08
CA LEU A 54 -0.71 -1.90 0.32
C LEU A 54 0.55 -1.74 -0.52
N SER A 55 1.21 -2.86 -0.81
CA SER A 55 2.25 -2.97 -1.83
C SER A 55 1.88 -4.09 -2.79
N THR A 56 2.18 -3.92 -4.08
CA THR A 56 1.95 -4.92 -5.13
C THR A 56 3.27 -5.51 -5.60
N LEU A 57 3.26 -6.76 -6.08
CA LEU A 57 4.44 -7.50 -6.53
C LEU A 57 4.92 -7.06 -7.95
N GLY A 58 4.38 -5.97 -8.49
CA GLY A 58 4.70 -5.40 -9.80
C GLY A 58 4.02 -4.02 -9.93
N ILE A 59 4.56 -3.01 -10.62
CA ILE A 59 5.82 -2.80 -11.34
C ILE A 59 6.66 -1.80 -10.52
N PRO A 60 7.99 -1.87 -10.47
CA PRO A 60 8.80 -0.95 -9.67
C PRO A 60 8.78 0.46 -10.28
N GLU A 61 8.07 1.42 -9.69
CA GLU A 61 8.24 2.86 -9.99
C GLU A 61 9.46 3.45 -9.23
N ARG A 62 10.53 2.67 -9.15
CA ARG A 62 11.89 3.12 -8.79
C ARG A 62 12.83 2.20 -9.52
N PRO A 63 13.94 2.71 -10.11
CA PRO A 63 15.00 1.84 -10.56
C PRO A 63 15.39 0.99 -9.36
N LEU A 64 15.12 -0.31 -9.45
CA LEU A 64 15.68 -1.27 -8.53
C LEU A 64 17.18 -0.99 -8.58
N CYS A 65 17.77 -0.51 -7.48
CA CYS A 65 19.22 -0.55 -7.34
C CYS A 65 19.61 -1.98 -7.73
N PRO A 66 20.44 -2.16 -8.77
CA PRO A 66 20.66 -3.47 -9.35
C PRO A 66 21.11 -4.41 -8.25
N ARG A 67 20.48 -5.58 -8.22
CA ARG A 67 20.84 -6.74 -7.40
C ARG A 67 22.36 -6.72 -7.18
N ARG A 68 22.81 -6.54 -5.94
CA ARG A 68 24.23 -6.68 -5.55
C ARG A 68 24.66 -8.14 -5.69
N ASN A 69 24.78 -8.62 -6.92
CA ASN A 69 25.77 -9.62 -7.32
C ASN A 69 26.80 -8.88 -8.17
N ALA A 70 27.62 -8.06 -7.52
CA ALA A 70 28.85 -7.49 -8.06
C ALA A 70 29.75 -7.04 -6.90
N CYS A 71 30.17 -8.00 -6.08
CA CYS A 71 31.43 -7.94 -5.38
C CYS A 71 32.17 -9.24 -5.74
N VAL A 72 33.01 -9.17 -6.77
CA VAL A 72 34.21 -10.01 -6.91
C VAL A 72 35.35 -9.17 -6.35
#